data_AF-A0A917HE12-F1
#
_entry.id   AF-A0A917HE12-F1
#
_cell.length_a   1.000
_cell.length_b   1.000
_cell.length_c   1.000
_cell.angle_alpha   90.00
_cell.angle_beta   90.00
_cell.angle_gamma   90.00
#
_symmetry.space_group_name_H-M   'P 1'
#
loop_
_entity.id
_entity.type
_entity.pdbx_description
1 polymer ?
#
loop_
_entity_poly.entity_id
_entity_poly.type
_entity_poly.pdbx_seq_one_letter_code
_entity_poly.pdbx_strand_id
1 'polypeptide(L)'
;MKKFLVVFFAMLLVACGNQDNEDNTNSEQKSQESSTETPSDENVSVKFRNLDITTPEKQIAVKGQAAATNDVFYFKLLYGEEVAVDESEVKLDTNASGWGSFELKIDIPKNDQTKDQIPVLTFYVKDESGKMVNPNYVPVDLAQ
;
A
#
# COMPACT_ATOMS: atom_id res chain seq x y z
N MET A 1 46.33 8.50 13.89
CA MET A 1 47.45 7.73 13.28
C MET A 1 46.92 7.05 12.03
N LYS A 2 47.60 7.27 10.89
CA LYS A 2 47.74 6.43 9.66
C LYS A 2 46.61 5.40 9.41
N LYS A 3 45.64 5.64 8.51
CA LYS A 3 45.61 5.36 7.05
C LYS A 3 46.02 3.94 6.63
N PHE A 4 45.32 3.47 5.58
CA PHE A 4 45.42 2.21 4.83
C PHE A 4 44.57 1.09 5.44
N LEU A 5 43.59 0.55 4.71
CA LEU A 5 43.85 -0.32 3.56
C LEU A 5 42.65 -0.33 2.59
N VAL A 6 42.84 0.28 1.42
CA VAL A 6 41.99 0.10 0.23
C VAL A 6 42.55 -1.11 -0.52
N VAL A 7 41.74 -2.15 -0.69
CA VAL A 7 41.94 -3.28 -1.61
C VAL A 7 40.57 -3.46 -2.28
N PHE A 8 40.34 -2.97 -3.49
CA PHE A 8 40.80 -3.48 -4.78
C PHE A 8 40.53 -4.98 -4.95
N PHE A 9 39.29 -5.33 -5.27
CA PHE A 9 39.03 -6.46 -6.15
C PHE A 9 37.92 -6.12 -7.14
N ALA A 10 38.38 -5.79 -8.33
CA ALA A 10 37.58 -5.63 -9.52
C ALA A 10 37.21 -7.01 -10.11
N MET A 11 36.21 -6.97 -10.99
CA MET A 11 35.89 -7.96 -12.02
C MET A 11 35.20 -9.25 -11.57
N LEU A 12 33.88 -9.28 -11.76
CA LEU A 12 33.20 -10.33 -12.52
C LEU A 12 31.99 -9.71 -13.26
N LEU A 13 32.26 -8.92 -14.31
CA LEU A 13 31.25 -8.68 -15.34
C LEU A 13 31.29 -9.88 -16.28
N VAL A 14 30.40 -10.85 -16.03
CA VAL A 14 30.18 -11.98 -16.93
C VAL A 14 29.49 -11.45 -18.18
N ALA A 15 30.27 -11.44 -19.26
CA ALA A 15 29.83 -11.35 -20.63
C ALA A 15 29.04 -12.62 -20.99
N CYS A 16 27.75 -12.47 -21.25
CA CYS A 16 27.03 -13.36 -22.17
C CYS A 16 26.85 -12.58 -23.47
N GLY A 17 27.75 -12.84 -24.41
CA GLY A 17 27.62 -12.45 -25.79
C GLY A 17 27.01 -13.57 -26.63
N ASN A 18 26.65 -13.18 -27.85
CA ASN A 18 26.19 -13.92 -29.02
C ASN A 18 24.71 -14.36 -29.06
N GLN A 19 24.03 -14.31 -30.21
CA GLN A 19 24.23 -13.67 -31.51
C GLN A 19 22.93 -13.90 -32.28
N ASP A 20 22.55 -12.89 -33.04
CA ASP A 20 21.42 -12.77 -33.97
C ASP A 20 20.79 -14.06 -34.49
N ASN A 21 19.47 -14.13 -34.38
CA ASN A 21 18.62 -14.81 -35.34
C ASN A 21 17.41 -13.90 -35.60
N GLU A 22 17.51 -13.12 -36.68
CA GLU A 22 16.34 -12.52 -37.32
C GLU A 22 15.52 -13.66 -37.94
N ASP A 23 14.32 -13.91 -37.42
CA ASP A 23 13.25 -14.38 -38.30
C ASP A 23 11.91 -13.79 -37.87
N ASN A 24 11.35 -13.03 -38.79
CA ASN A 24 10.03 -12.42 -38.72
C ASN A 24 9.00 -13.53 -38.92
N THR A 25 8.21 -13.88 -37.91
CA THR A 25 6.85 -14.37 -38.15
C THR A 25 5.91 -13.95 -37.03
N ASN A 26 5.06 -13.00 -37.38
CA ASN A 26 3.82 -12.61 -36.72
C ASN A 26 2.98 -13.84 -36.34
N SER A 27 2.78 -14.08 -35.05
CA SER A 27 1.66 -14.88 -34.53
C SER A 27 1.34 -14.44 -33.11
N GLU A 28 0.05 -14.18 -32.92
CA GLU A 28 -0.60 -13.60 -31.76
C GLU A 28 -0.30 -14.39 -30.47
N GLN A 29 0.56 -13.83 -29.62
CA GLN A 29 0.83 -14.36 -28.30
C GLN A 29 -0.27 -13.91 -27.34
N LYS A 30 -1.30 -14.75 -27.22
CA LYS A 30 -2.27 -14.76 -26.14
C LYS A 30 -1.52 -14.89 -24.81
N SER A 31 -1.41 -13.78 -24.07
CA SER A 31 -0.85 -13.71 -22.73
C SER A 31 -1.64 -14.62 -21.79
N GLN A 32 -1.17 -15.86 -21.66
CA GLN A 32 -1.56 -16.77 -20.61
C GLN A 32 -0.65 -16.45 -19.43
N GLU A 33 -1.13 -15.54 -18.58
CA GLU A 33 -0.54 -15.18 -17.31
C GLU A 33 -0.51 -16.43 -16.43
N SER A 34 0.62 -17.13 -16.48
CA SER A 34 0.94 -18.24 -15.59
C SER A 34 1.16 -17.65 -14.20
N SER A 35 0.06 -17.51 -13.46
CA SER A 35 0.06 -17.25 -12.03
C SER A 35 0.93 -18.32 -11.36
N THR A 36 2.18 -17.95 -11.09
CA THR A 36 3.06 -18.71 -10.23
C THR A 36 2.52 -18.48 -8.83
N GLU A 37 1.58 -19.33 -8.43
CA GLU A 37 1.11 -19.44 -7.05
C GLU A 37 2.31 -19.79 -6.18
N THR A 38 2.88 -18.76 -5.57
CA THR A 38 3.85 -18.90 -4.49
C THR A 38 3.07 -19.46 -3.29
N PRO A 39 3.61 -20.47 -2.58
CA PRO A 39 2.85 -21.18 -1.56
C PRO A 39 2.39 -20.25 -0.44
N SER A 40 1.14 -20.45 -0.07
CA SER A 40 0.32 -19.75 0.91
C SER A 40 1.04 -19.35 2.20
N ASP A 41 1.38 -18.07 2.31
CA ASP A 41 1.13 -17.33 3.55
C ASP A 41 -0.39 -17.29 3.74
N GLU A 42 -0.88 -17.37 4.97
CA GLU A 42 -2.32 -17.26 5.25
C GLU A 42 -2.93 -16.09 4.46
N ASN A 43 -4.10 -16.29 3.85
CA ASN A 43 -4.74 -15.30 2.98
C ASN A 43 -5.23 -14.08 3.79
N VAL A 44 -4.30 -13.31 4.34
CA VAL A 44 -4.57 -12.08 5.09
C VAL A 44 -5.05 -11.03 4.10
N SER A 45 -6.28 -10.55 4.30
CA SER A 45 -6.89 -9.60 3.38
C SER A 45 -7.88 -8.69 4.09
N VAL A 46 -8.20 -7.56 3.45
CA VAL A 46 -9.28 -6.69 3.87
C VAL A 46 -10.11 -6.25 2.68
N LYS A 47 -11.42 -6.18 2.88
CA LYS A 47 -12.37 -5.65 1.90
C LYS A 47 -13.15 -4.52 2.52
N PHE A 48 -13.34 -3.46 1.75
CA PHE A 48 -14.12 -2.30 2.15
C PHE A 48 -15.35 -2.17 1.26
N ARG A 49 -16.45 -1.66 1.82
CA ARG A 49 -17.65 -1.29 1.07
C ARG A 49 -18.36 -0.13 1.72
N ASN A 50 -19.23 0.52 0.94
CA ASN A 50 -20.03 1.65 1.40
C ASN A 50 -19.17 2.74 2.05
N LEU A 51 -17.99 3.00 1.46
CA LEU A 51 -17.10 4.06 1.92
C LEU A 51 -17.73 5.41 1.58
N ASP A 52 -17.90 6.23 2.60
CA ASP A 52 -18.30 7.62 2.52
C ASP A 52 -17.20 8.46 3.16
N ILE A 53 -16.68 9.42 2.40
CA ILE A 53 -15.58 10.28 2.82
C ILE A 53 -16.04 11.72 2.65
N THR A 54 -16.02 12.45 3.75
CA THR A 54 -16.42 13.85 3.81
C THR A 54 -15.33 14.66 4.50
N THR A 55 -15.27 15.96 4.19
CA THR A 55 -14.25 16.86 4.75
C THR A 55 -14.84 18.05 5.51
N PRO A 56 -15.66 17.82 6.57
CA PRO A 56 -16.24 18.91 7.34
C PRO A 56 -15.18 19.63 8.18
N GLU A 57 -15.21 20.97 8.20
CA GLU A 57 -14.54 21.80 9.21
C GLU A 57 -13.08 21.42 9.52
N LYS A 58 -12.27 21.12 8.49
CA LYS A 58 -10.85 20.73 8.61
C LYS A 58 -10.60 19.34 9.19
N GLN A 59 -11.58 18.45 9.11
CA GLN A 59 -11.43 17.04 9.42
C GLN A 59 -11.72 16.20 8.19
N ILE A 60 -11.03 15.06 8.06
CA ILE A 60 -11.43 13.99 7.17
C ILE A 60 -12.29 13.02 8.00
N ALA A 61 -13.56 12.91 7.65
CA ALA A 61 -14.49 11.98 8.26
C ALA A 61 -14.75 10.83 7.28
N VAL A 62 -14.39 9.61 7.69
CA VAL A 62 -14.59 8.40 6.90
C VAL A 62 -15.56 7.47 7.61
N LYS A 63 -16.58 7.02 6.89
CA LYS A 63 -17.51 6.00 7.35
C LYS A 63 -17.54 4.86 6.35
N GLY A 64 -17.73 3.65 6.84
CA GLY A 64 -17.92 2.52 5.95
C GLY A 64 -18.02 1.20 6.67
N GLN A 65 -17.88 0.13 5.89
CA GLN A 65 -17.83 -1.23 6.40
C GLN A 65 -16.58 -1.92 5.91
N ALA A 66 -15.98 -2.74 6.76
CA ALA A 66 -14.85 -3.57 6.43
C ALA A 66 -15.08 -5.02 6.85
N ALA A 67 -14.47 -5.94 6.11
CA ALA A 67 -14.29 -7.32 6.47
C ALA A 67 -12.80 -7.63 6.34
N ALA A 68 -12.15 -7.93 7.46
CA ALA A 68 -10.69 -8.09 7.53
C ALA A 68 -10.34 -9.40 8.24
N THR A 69 -9.21 -9.99 7.88
CA THR A 69 -8.64 -11.09 8.65
C THR A 69 -8.39 -10.62 10.09
N ASN A 70 -8.83 -11.41 11.07
CA ASN A 70 -8.75 -11.10 12.50
C ASN A 70 -9.52 -9.85 12.95
N ASP A 71 -10.50 -9.39 12.17
CA ASP A 71 -11.35 -8.23 12.49
C ASP A 71 -10.55 -6.93 12.77
N VAL A 72 -9.35 -6.81 12.20
CA VAL A 72 -8.48 -5.65 12.38
C VAL A 72 -7.98 -5.17 11.03
N PHE A 73 -7.97 -3.85 10.84
CA PHE A 73 -7.22 -3.20 9.77
C PHE A 73 -6.47 -1.99 10.34
N TYR A 74 -5.54 -1.47 9.56
CA TYR A 74 -4.72 -0.31 9.90
C TYR A 74 -4.97 0.80 8.90
N PHE A 75 -4.77 2.04 9.34
CA PHE A 75 -4.75 3.19 8.44
C PHE A 75 -3.60 4.13 8.75
N LYS A 76 -3.20 4.92 7.74
CA LYS A 76 -2.30 6.07 7.88
C LYS A 76 -2.67 7.14 6.86
N LEU A 77 -2.33 8.39 7.15
CA LEU A 77 -2.55 9.52 6.25
C LEU A 77 -1.22 10.09 5.79
N LEU A 78 -1.04 10.21 4.48
CA LEU A 78 0.14 10.83 3.88
C LEU A 78 -0.24 12.06 3.08
N TYR A 79 0.66 13.04 3.05
CA TYR A 79 0.69 14.12 2.06
C TYR A 79 2.02 13.96 1.31
N GLY A 80 1.96 13.55 0.04
CA GLY A 80 3.17 13.19 -0.70
C GLY A 80 3.97 12.10 0.02
N GLU A 81 5.20 12.41 0.43
CA GLU A 81 6.08 11.53 1.20
C GLU A 81 5.99 11.76 2.73
N GLU A 82 5.29 12.81 3.17
CA GLU A 82 5.17 13.18 4.58
C GLU A 82 4.04 12.39 5.25
N VAL A 83 4.34 11.80 6.41
CA VAL A 83 3.35 11.11 7.24
C VAL A 83 2.64 12.15 8.12
N ALA A 84 1.38 12.43 7.80
CA ALA A 84 0.53 13.35 8.56
C ALA A 84 -0.10 12.69 9.78
N VAL A 85 -0.47 11.42 9.64
CA VAL A 85 -1.01 10.60 10.72
C VAL A 85 -0.32 9.26 10.66
N ASP A 86 0.34 8.94 11.77
CA ASP A 86 0.99 7.65 11.97
C ASP A 86 -0.01 6.50 11.86
N GLU A 87 0.53 5.32 11.62
CA GLU A 87 -0.26 4.09 11.58
C GLU A 87 -1.13 3.94 12.83
N SER A 88 -2.41 3.70 12.61
CA SER A 88 -3.41 3.52 13.65
C SER A 88 -4.22 2.25 13.39
N GLU A 89 -4.43 1.45 14.43
CA GLU A 89 -5.20 0.21 14.39
C GLU A 89 -6.71 0.49 14.55
N VAL A 90 -7.53 -0.23 13.79
CA VAL A 90 -8.99 -0.21 13.88
C VAL A 90 -9.49 -1.62 14.10
N LYS A 91 -10.12 -1.85 15.26
CA LYS A 91 -10.80 -3.10 15.59
C LYS A 91 -12.25 -3.03 15.14
N LEU A 92 -12.72 -4.08 14.48
CA LEU A 92 -14.07 -4.20 13.96
C LEU A 92 -14.94 -5.01 14.92
N ASP A 93 -16.14 -4.51 15.19
CA ASP A 93 -17.23 -5.30 15.75
C ASP A 93 -18.01 -5.92 14.57
N THR A 94 -17.70 -7.17 14.23
CA THR A 94 -18.22 -7.83 13.03
C THR A 94 -19.51 -8.60 13.30
N ASN A 95 -20.43 -8.58 12.33
CA ASN A 95 -21.63 -9.40 12.39
C ASN A 95 -21.38 -10.84 11.90
N ALA A 96 -22.41 -11.69 11.91
CA ALA A 96 -22.34 -13.07 11.43
C ALA A 96 -21.90 -13.22 9.96
N SER A 97 -21.98 -12.16 9.16
CA SER A 97 -21.50 -12.13 7.77
C SER A 97 -20.05 -11.63 7.63
N GLY A 98 -19.35 -11.39 8.75
CA GLY A 98 -17.96 -10.93 8.81
C GLY A 98 -17.75 -9.45 8.50
N TRP A 99 -18.82 -8.64 8.43
CA TRP A 99 -18.71 -7.21 8.17
C TRP A 99 -18.88 -6.41 9.46
N GLY A 100 -17.93 -5.51 9.75
CA GLY A 100 -18.03 -4.52 10.82
C GLY A 100 -18.13 -3.11 10.25
N SER A 101 -18.88 -2.24 10.90
CA SER A 101 -18.94 -0.81 10.57
C SER A 101 -17.81 -0.06 11.27
N PHE A 102 -17.27 0.97 10.64
CA PHE A 102 -16.25 1.84 11.25
C PHE A 102 -16.51 3.32 10.94
N GLU A 103 -16.01 4.18 11.81
CA GLU A 103 -15.98 5.63 11.64
C GLU A 103 -14.61 6.16 12.07
N LEU A 104 -13.96 6.92 11.19
CA LEU A 104 -12.71 7.61 11.47
C LEU A 104 -12.95 9.11 11.39
N LYS A 105 -12.37 9.84 12.34
CA LYS A 105 -12.30 11.30 12.31
C LYS A 105 -10.84 11.70 12.47
N ILE A 106 -10.31 12.30 11.41
CA ILE A 106 -8.89 12.60 11.30
C ILE A 106 -8.75 14.10 11.16
N ASP A 107 -8.05 14.75 12.10
CA ASP A 107 -7.76 16.17 11.99
C ASP A 107 -6.75 16.42 10.87
N ILE A 108 -7.05 17.40 10.00
CA ILE A 108 -6.12 17.80 8.93
C ILE A 108 -4.99 18.62 9.58
N PRO A 109 -3.72 18.17 9.47
CA PRO A 109 -2.61 18.91 10.04
C PRO A 109 -2.49 20.28 9.39
N LYS A 110 -2.23 21.30 10.20
CA LYS A 110 -1.97 22.67 9.74
C LYS A 110 -0.48 22.82 9.46
N ASN A 111 0.02 22.20 8.39
CA ASN A 111 1.40 22.34 7.94
C ASN A 111 1.43 23.00 6.56
N ASP A 112 2.38 23.92 6.35
CA ASP A 112 2.61 24.54 5.04
C ASP A 112 3.13 23.54 4.00
N GLN A 113 3.83 22.48 4.43
CA GLN A 113 4.32 21.41 3.54
C GLN A 113 3.21 20.55 2.95
N THR A 114 2.02 20.55 3.56
CA THR A 114 0.88 19.71 3.16
C THR A 114 -0.18 20.49 2.38
N LYS A 115 -0.04 21.81 2.23
CA LYS A 115 -1.07 22.69 1.63
C LYS A 115 -1.37 22.39 0.16
N ASP A 116 -0.35 22.01 -0.60
CA ASP A 116 -0.46 21.81 -2.06
C ASP A 116 -0.47 20.33 -2.47
N GLN A 117 -0.52 19.43 -1.48
CA GLN A 117 -0.48 17.99 -1.70
C GLN A 117 -1.85 17.37 -1.48
N ILE A 118 -2.22 16.43 -2.34
CA ILE A 118 -3.45 15.65 -2.17
C ILE A 118 -3.20 14.60 -1.08
N PRO A 119 -3.96 14.61 0.02
CA PRO A 119 -3.83 13.58 1.03
C PRO A 119 -4.23 12.22 0.47
N VAL A 120 -3.48 11.19 0.86
CA VAL A 120 -3.78 9.78 0.56
C VAL A 120 -3.99 9.04 1.86
N LEU A 121 -5.22 8.61 2.09
CA LEU A 121 -5.58 7.71 3.17
C LEU A 121 -5.30 6.28 2.72
N THR A 122 -4.40 5.60 3.42
CA THR A 122 -4.03 4.22 3.12
C THR A 122 -4.64 3.29 4.14
N PHE A 123 -5.43 2.31 3.69
CA PHE A 123 -5.95 1.23 4.53
C PHE A 123 -5.25 -0.08 4.20
N TYR A 124 -4.97 -0.92 5.20
CA TYR A 124 -4.27 -2.19 4.97
C TYR A 124 -4.43 -3.15 6.15
N VAL A 125 -3.90 -4.35 5.98
CA VAL A 125 -3.71 -5.36 7.04
C VAL A 125 -2.25 -5.72 7.15
N LYS A 126 -1.88 -6.44 8.20
CA LYS A 126 -0.50 -6.93 8.40
C LYS A 126 -0.48 -8.44 8.38
N ASP A 127 0.53 -9.01 7.73
CA ASP A 127 0.83 -10.44 7.84
C ASP A 127 1.44 -10.79 9.21
N GLU A 128 1.74 -12.06 9.43
CA GLU A 128 2.33 -12.56 10.69
C GLU A 128 3.70 -11.95 11.01
N SER A 129 4.43 -11.45 10.00
CA SER A 129 5.70 -10.75 10.17
C SER A 129 5.55 -9.27 10.53
N GLY A 130 4.30 -8.77 10.53
CA GLY A 130 3.97 -7.37 10.77
C GLY A 130 4.10 -6.49 9.53
N LYS A 131 4.32 -7.08 8.34
CA LYS A 131 4.46 -6.35 7.09
C LYS A 131 3.09 -5.97 6.52
N MET A 132 3.00 -4.75 5.99
CA MET A 132 1.80 -4.27 5.30
C MET A 132 1.49 -5.14 4.07
N VAL A 133 0.26 -5.66 4.02
CA VAL A 133 -0.29 -6.41 2.89
C VAL A 133 -1.68 -5.90 2.53
N ASN A 134 -2.08 -6.13 1.28
CA ASN A 134 -3.37 -5.71 0.71
C ASN A 134 -3.72 -4.21 0.93
N PRO A 135 -2.82 -3.28 0.56
CA PRO A 135 -3.09 -1.86 0.75
C PRO A 135 -4.16 -1.34 -0.22
N ASN A 136 -5.00 -0.45 0.28
CA ASN A 136 -5.97 0.33 -0.48
C ASN A 136 -5.67 1.82 -0.29
N TYR A 137 -5.42 2.52 -1.39
CA TYR A 137 -5.02 3.93 -1.40
C TYR A 137 -6.19 4.78 -1.85
N VAL A 138 -6.67 5.64 -0.96
CA VAL A 138 -7.82 6.49 -1.22
C VAL A 138 -7.38 7.96 -1.20
N PRO A 139 -7.29 8.63 -2.36
CA PRO A 139 -7.06 10.07 -2.38
C PRO A 139 -8.27 10.77 -1.78
N VAL A 140 -8.02 11.77 -0.93
CA VAL A 140 -9.08 12.53 -0.26
C VAL A 140 -9.12 13.93 -0.84
N ASP A 141 -10.27 14.32 -1.36
CA ASP A 141 -10.51 15.69 -1.82
C ASP A 141 -10.82 16.60 -0.62
N LEU A 142 -9.93 17.56 -0.37
CA LEU A 142 -10.12 18.55 0.66
C LEU A 142 -10.96 19.68 0.07
N ALA A 143 -12.21 19.79 0.50
CA ALA A 143 -13.04 20.94 0.14
C ALA A 143 -12.33 22.22 0.62
N GLN A 144 -11.85 23.02 -0.33
CA GLN A 144 -11.18 24.30 -0.08
C GLN A 144 -12.17 25.40 0.30
#